data_AF-A0A7J6UR89-F1
#
_entry.id   AF-A0A7J6UR89-F1
#
_cell.length_a   1.000
_cell.length_b   1.000
_cell.length_c   1.000
_cell.angle_alpha   90.00
_cell.angle_beta   90.00
_cell.angle_gamma   90.00
#
_symmetry.space_group_name_H-M   'P 1'
#
loop_
_entity.id
_entity.type
_entity.pdbx_description
1 polymer ?
#
loop_
_entity_poly.entity_id
_entity_poly.type
_entity_poly.pdbx_seq_one_letter_code
_entity_poly.pdbx_strand_id
1 'polypeptide(L)'
;MPRLSVSPNWKNIKAISNSLALTDFKEAYYTQTVDHFNYRPDSYKTFKQRYFINTKYWGGAKSNSPIFAYLGAEQPITNDLGISGYPIDNAPDFKALTIFIE
;
A
#
# COMPACT_ATOMS: atom_id res chain seq x y z
N MET A 1 13.15 2.31 19.78
CA MET A 1 13.05 2.39 18.30
C MET A 1 12.30 1.15 17.83
N PRO A 2 11.27 1.26 16.98
CA PRO A 2 10.64 0.10 16.36
C PRO A 2 11.69 -0.68 15.55
N ARG A 3 11.71 -2.01 15.67
CA ARG A 3 12.63 -2.88 14.94
C ARG A 3 11.82 -3.80 14.04
N LEU A 4 12.28 -3.95 12.80
CA LEU A 4 11.69 -4.88 11.84
C LEU A 4 11.75 -6.29 12.39
N SER A 5 10.59 -6.93 12.52
CA SER A 5 10.49 -8.31 13.00
C SER A 5 9.50 -9.10 12.14
N VAL A 6 9.75 -10.40 12.04
CA VAL A 6 8.85 -11.34 11.37
C VAL A 6 8.08 -12.06 12.47
N SER A 7 6.75 -12.02 12.42
CA SER A 7 5.91 -12.65 13.46
C SER A 7 6.13 -14.17 13.51
N PRO A 8 6.33 -14.79 14.69
CA PRO A 8 6.65 -16.22 14.81
C PRO A 8 5.54 -17.18 14.35
N ASN A 9 4.28 -16.72 14.22
CA ASN A 9 3.11 -17.59 14.01
C ASN A 9 2.38 -17.33 12.68
N TRP A 10 3.15 -17.19 11.60
CA TRP A 10 2.71 -16.64 10.32
C TRP A 10 1.62 -17.44 9.58
N LYS A 11 1.46 -18.76 9.84
CA LYS A 11 0.52 -19.62 9.08
C LYS A 11 -0.94 -19.43 9.48
N ASN A 12 -1.23 -19.31 10.78
CA ASN A 12 -2.61 -19.17 11.28
C ASN A 12 -3.12 -17.73 11.26
N ILE A 13 -2.21 -16.75 11.28
CA ILE A 13 -2.54 -15.32 11.21
C ILE A 13 -2.97 -14.94 9.79
N LYS A 14 -2.35 -15.53 8.76
CA LYS A 14 -2.55 -15.18 7.35
C LYS A 14 -4.01 -15.27 6.90
N ALA A 15 -4.72 -16.35 7.22
CA ALA A 15 -6.10 -16.52 6.75
C ALA A 15 -7.10 -15.54 7.39
N ILE A 16 -6.89 -15.17 8.66
CA ILE A 16 -7.75 -14.24 9.41
C ILE A 16 -7.36 -12.78 9.14
N SER A 17 -6.07 -12.48 8.98
CA SER A 17 -5.59 -11.15 8.59
C SER A 17 -5.94 -10.81 7.16
N ASN A 18 -6.03 -11.78 6.25
CA ASN A 18 -6.34 -11.50 4.84
C ASN A 18 -7.76 -10.98 4.65
N SER A 19 -8.73 -11.52 5.38
CA SER A 19 -10.11 -11.02 5.35
C SER A 19 -10.26 -9.69 6.08
N LEU A 20 -9.55 -9.48 7.20
CA LEU A 20 -9.58 -8.21 7.95
C LEU A 20 -8.76 -7.08 7.32
N ALA A 21 -7.64 -7.39 6.66
CA ALA A 21 -6.77 -6.40 6.03
C ALA A 21 -7.49 -5.76 4.85
N LEU A 22 -8.17 -6.56 4.02
CA LEU A 22 -8.95 -6.07 2.89
C LEU A 22 -10.06 -5.09 3.31
N THR A 23 -10.68 -5.26 4.49
CA THR A 23 -11.74 -4.34 4.95
C THR A 23 -11.22 -2.96 5.37
N ASP A 24 -9.95 -2.87 5.75
CA ASP A 24 -9.34 -1.61 6.21
C ASP A 24 -8.72 -0.81 5.04
N PHE A 25 -8.53 -1.43 3.88
CA PHE A 25 -8.06 -0.75 2.67
C PHE A 25 -9.22 -0.07 1.95
N LYS A 26 -9.00 1.19 1.58
CA LYS A 26 -9.87 1.93 0.66
C LYS A 26 -9.23 1.94 -0.72
N GLU A 27 -10.00 1.59 -1.72
CA GLU A 27 -9.63 1.74 -3.13
C GLU A 27 -9.76 3.22 -3.53
N ALA A 28 -8.77 3.71 -4.27
CA ALA A 28 -8.75 5.06 -4.81
C ALA A 28 -7.95 5.10 -6.12
N TYR A 29 -7.99 6.27 -6.78
CA TYR A 29 -7.38 6.45 -8.09
C TYR A 29 -6.58 7.75 -8.14
N TYR A 30 -5.37 7.67 -8.67
CA TYR A 30 -4.53 8.82 -8.99
C TYR A 30 -4.58 9.10 -10.50
N THR A 31 -4.61 10.37 -10.89
CA THR A 31 -4.59 10.75 -12.30
C THR A 31 -3.14 10.82 -12.74
N GLN A 32 -2.65 9.78 -13.41
CA GLN A 32 -1.26 9.60 -13.81
C GLN A 32 -1.06 9.97 -15.28
N THR A 33 0.08 10.58 -15.61
CA THR A 33 0.49 10.81 -17.00
C THR A 33 0.76 9.48 -17.70
N VAL A 34 0.32 9.34 -18.94
CA VAL A 34 0.57 8.10 -19.72
C VAL A 34 2.02 7.99 -20.16
N ASP A 35 2.63 9.11 -20.56
CA ASP A 35 3.98 9.17 -21.10
C ASP A 35 4.83 10.18 -20.33
N HIS A 36 5.74 9.68 -19.49
CA HIS A 36 6.64 10.50 -18.68
C HIS A 36 7.90 10.96 -19.42
N PHE A 37 8.07 10.57 -20.69
CA PHE A 37 9.30 10.82 -21.46
C PHE A 37 9.10 11.78 -22.64
N ASN A 38 7.86 12.14 -22.98
CA ASN A 38 7.53 13.10 -24.03
C ASN A 38 6.73 14.31 -23.49
N TYR A 39 7.26 15.51 -23.72
CA TYR A 39 6.66 16.76 -23.23
C TYR A 39 5.85 17.52 -24.28
N ARG A 40 5.57 16.92 -25.45
CA ARG A 40 4.73 17.56 -26.47
C ARG A 40 3.24 17.52 -26.07
N PRO A 41 2.43 18.51 -26.47
CA PRO A 41 1.02 18.58 -26.08
C PRO A 41 0.19 17.34 -26.44
N ASP A 42 0.54 16.63 -27.51
CA ASP A 42 -0.11 15.39 -27.94
C ASP A 42 0.09 14.21 -26.96
N SER A 43 1.10 14.29 -26.07
CA SER A 43 1.39 13.28 -25.06
C SER A 43 0.82 13.56 -23.66
N TYR A 44 0.05 14.65 -23.47
CA TYR A 44 -0.53 15.02 -22.16
C TYR A 44 -1.75 14.19 -21.76
N LYS A 45 -1.86 12.96 -22.29
CA LYS A 45 -2.92 12.04 -21.90
C LYS A 45 -2.68 11.53 -20.49
N THR A 46 -3.77 11.27 -19.79
CA THR A 46 -3.74 10.71 -18.42
C THR A 46 -4.62 9.48 -18.32
N PHE A 47 -4.34 8.66 -17.32
CA PHE A 47 -5.16 7.53 -16.93
C PHE A 47 -5.35 7.49 -15.41
N LYS A 48 -6.32 6.69 -14.95
CA LYS A 48 -6.60 6.51 -13.52
C LYS A 48 -5.79 5.32 -13.01
N GLN A 49 -4.62 5.57 -12.42
CA GLN A 49 -3.82 4.54 -11.76
C GLN A 49 -4.49 4.18 -10.43
N ARG A 50 -4.88 2.92 -10.27
CA ARG A 50 -5.52 2.41 -9.06
C ARG A 50 -4.51 2.28 -7.93
N TYR A 51 -4.94 2.51 -6.70
CA TYR A 51 -4.16 2.19 -5.50
C TYR A 51 -5.10 1.89 -4.33
N PHE A 52 -4.54 1.25 -3.30
CA PHE A 52 -5.22 0.95 -2.05
C PHE A 52 -4.51 1.64 -0.90
N ILE A 53 -5.26 2.26 0.00
CA ILE A 53 -4.73 2.99 1.14
C ILE A 53 -5.37 2.52 2.45
N ASN A 54 -4.54 2.31 3.47
CA ASN A 54 -5.00 2.00 4.83
C ASN A 54 -4.42 3.04 5.80
N THR A 55 -5.32 3.74 6.48
CA THR A 55 -5.01 4.83 7.43
C THR A 55 -5.18 4.43 8.89
N LYS A 56 -5.59 3.18 9.17
CA LYS A 56 -5.96 2.69 10.51
C LYS A 56 -4.91 2.94 11.58
N TYR A 57 -3.64 2.78 11.23
CA TYR A 57 -2.51 2.92 12.15
C TYR A 57 -1.70 4.22 11.95
N TRP A 58 -2.05 5.03 10.96
CA TRP A 58 -1.22 6.17 10.59
C TRP A 58 -1.23 7.25 11.68
N GLY A 59 -0.06 7.57 12.23
CA GLY A 59 0.09 8.60 13.27
C GLY A 59 -0.05 10.04 12.74
N GLY A 60 -0.09 10.22 11.42
CA GLY A 60 -0.23 11.51 10.76
C GLY A 60 1.11 12.16 10.40
N ALA A 61 1.07 13.11 9.47
CA ALA A 61 2.29 13.80 9.01
C ALA A 61 3.01 14.56 10.14
N LYS A 62 2.25 15.12 11.10
CA LYS A 62 2.82 15.90 12.22
C LYS A 62 3.66 15.06 13.19
N SER A 63 3.45 13.74 13.24
CA SER A 63 4.25 12.83 14.08
C SER A 63 5.44 12.23 13.34
N ASN A 64 5.76 12.71 12.13
CA ASN A 64 6.76 12.10 11.24
C ASN A 64 6.54 10.60 11.03
N SER A 65 5.27 10.17 11.03
CA SER A 65 4.91 8.79 10.77
C SER A 65 5.23 8.41 9.32
N PRO A 66 5.88 7.26 9.08
CA PRO A 66 6.33 6.87 7.75
C PRO A 66 5.18 6.46 6.84
N ILE A 67 5.48 6.39 5.55
CA ILE A 67 4.63 5.77 4.54
C ILE A 67 5.33 4.48 4.10
N PHE A 68 4.63 3.36 4.20
CA PHE A 68 5.03 2.11 3.57
C PHE A 68 4.32 2.01 2.22
N ALA A 69 5.10 2.20 1.16
CA ALA A 69 4.63 2.08 -0.22
C ALA A 69 5.04 0.72 -0.79
N TYR A 70 4.05 -0.08 -1.16
CA TYR A 70 4.24 -1.29 -1.94
C TYR A 70 4.01 -0.97 -3.41
N LEU A 71 4.96 -1.39 -4.26
CA LEU A 71 4.91 -1.18 -5.70
C LEU A 71 4.45 -2.47 -6.35
N GLY A 72 3.30 -2.41 -7.02
CA GLY A 72 2.73 -3.51 -7.78
C GLY A 72 3.71 -4.06 -8.81
N ALA A 73 3.61 -5.36 -9.03
CA ALA A 73 4.38 -6.08 -10.03
C ALA A 73 3.54 -6.25 -11.32
N GLU A 74 3.63 -7.41 -11.97
CA GLU A 74 2.96 -7.67 -13.25
C GLU A 74 1.51 -8.19 -13.15
N GLN A 75 0.98 -8.35 -11.94
CA GLN A 75 -0.34 -8.94 -11.66
C GLN A 75 -1.23 -7.97 -10.87
N PRO A 76 -2.56 -8.22 -10.82
CA PRO A 76 -3.47 -7.37 -10.07
C PRO A 76 -3.05 -7.18 -8.61
N ILE A 77 -2.93 -5.93 -8.15
CA ILE A 77 -2.43 -5.59 -6.80
C ILE A 77 -3.28 -6.20 -5.67
N THR A 78 -4.54 -6.53 -5.96
CA THR A 78 -5.45 -7.20 -5.03
C THR A 78 -4.94 -8.56 -4.58
N ASN A 79 -4.09 -9.21 -5.39
CA ASN A 79 -3.43 -10.47 -5.03
C ASN A 79 -2.41 -10.26 -3.89
N ASP A 80 -1.81 -9.08 -3.79
CA ASP A 80 -0.78 -8.76 -2.80
C ASP A 80 -1.35 -8.24 -1.48
N LEU A 81 -2.55 -7.66 -1.48
CA LEU A 81 -3.20 -7.12 -0.27
C LEU A 81 -3.38 -8.16 0.85
N GLY A 82 -3.42 -9.46 0.50
CA GLY A 82 -3.50 -10.59 1.44
C GLY A 82 -2.21 -11.45 1.53
N ILE A 83 -1.11 -11.04 0.91
CA ILE A 83 0.10 -11.86 0.87
C ILE A 83 1.32 -11.07 1.32
N SER A 84 1.35 -9.78 1.01
CA SER A 84 2.38 -8.82 1.37
C SER A 84 2.21 -8.39 2.84
N GLY A 85 2.49 -9.33 3.73
CA GLY A 85 2.35 -9.16 5.18
C GLY A 85 3.29 -8.10 5.75
N TYR A 86 4.49 -7.91 5.20
CA TYR A 86 5.48 -7.03 5.84
C TYR A 86 5.02 -5.57 6.06
N PRO A 87 4.51 -4.81 5.05
CA PRO A 87 3.98 -3.47 5.29
C PRO A 87 2.79 -3.42 6.24
N ILE A 88 1.95 -4.46 6.24
CA ILE A 88 0.73 -4.52 7.04
C ILE A 88 1.06 -4.87 8.50
N ASP A 89 1.89 -5.89 8.71
CA ASP A 89 2.32 -6.42 10.01
C ASP A 89 3.10 -5.37 10.81
N ASN A 90 3.87 -4.52 10.13
CA ASN A 90 4.68 -3.49 10.77
C ASN A 90 3.97 -2.13 10.86
N ALA A 91 2.82 -1.92 10.20
CA ALA A 91 2.13 -0.63 10.23
C ALA A 91 1.77 -0.15 11.66
N PRO A 92 1.30 -1.00 12.59
CA PRO A 92 0.99 -0.58 13.97
C PRO A 92 2.22 -0.06 14.73
N ASP A 93 3.34 -0.78 14.66
CA ASP A 93 4.56 -0.46 15.42
C ASP A 93 5.22 0.83 14.94
N PHE A 94 5.15 1.08 13.63
CA PHE A 94 5.71 2.27 13.02
C PHE A 94 4.70 3.41 12.93
N LYS A 95 3.43 3.17 13.30
CA LYS A 95 2.31 4.08 13.06
C LYS A 95 2.26 4.54 11.59
N ALA A 96 2.49 3.61 10.67
CA ALA A 96 2.71 3.90 9.27
C ALA A 96 1.39 4.08 8.51
N LEU A 97 1.43 4.91 7.47
CA LEU A 97 0.44 4.88 6.39
C LEU A 97 0.83 3.76 5.43
N THR A 98 -0.10 2.90 5.06
CA THR A 98 0.18 1.82 4.09
C THR A 98 -0.50 2.12 2.77
N ILE A 99 0.26 2.09 1.68
CA ILE A 99 -0.23 2.31 0.31
C ILE A 99 0.26 1.18 -0.58
N PHE A 100 -0.66 0.58 -1.35
CA PHE A 100 -0.37 -0.39 -2.40
C PHE A 100 -0.73 0.22 -3.74
N ILE A 101 0.27 0.43 -4.60
CA ILE A 101 0.13 1.07 -5.89
C ILE A 101 0.08 -0.02 -6.96
N GLU A 102 -0.95 0.02 -7.82
CA GLU A 102 -1.03 -0.86 -8.99
C GLU A 102 0.08 -0.59 -10.00
#